data_AF-A0A7S2BPN1-F1
#
_entry.id   AF-A0A7S2BPN1-F1
#
_cell.length_a   1.000
_cell.length_b   1.000
_cell.length_c   1.000
_cell.angle_alpha   90.00
_cell.angle_beta   90.00
_cell.angle_gamma   90.00
#
_symmetry.space_group_name_H-M   'P 1'
#
loop_
_entity.id
_entity.type
_entity.pdbx_description
1 polymer ?
#
loop_
_entity_poly.entity_id
_entity_poly.type
_entity_poly.pdbx_seq_one_letter_code
_entity_poly.pdbx_strand_id
1 'polypeptide(L)'
;VAFEKAGLKIVMHCRREADGSSTIMARFCNSLDAPMTNFIFEAAVPKYVRLAMQPATGQILPPHTDLVTQTMTCMNSTNGEKGLLMKLRIGYVLNGTPVQEMAQMGNFPPGF
;
A
#
# COMPACT_ATOMS: atom_id res chain seq x y z
N VAL A 1 -3.20 -3.22 -10.22
CA VAL A 1 -2.40 -3.92 -9.18
C VAL A 1 -1.22 -3.03 -8.84
N ALA A 2 -0.94 -2.81 -7.55
CA ALA A 2 0.10 -1.89 -7.08
C ALA A 2 1.47 -2.57 -6.93
N PHE A 3 1.46 -3.84 -6.52
CA PHE A 3 2.64 -4.67 -6.35
C PHE A 3 2.23 -6.14 -6.48
N GLU A 4 3.05 -6.96 -7.12
CA GLU A 4 2.84 -8.42 -7.18
C GLU A 4 4.19 -9.12 -7.34
N LYS A 5 4.60 -9.86 -6.31
CA LYS A 5 5.87 -10.62 -6.30
C LYS A 5 5.84 -11.67 -5.20
N ALA A 6 6.45 -12.83 -5.46
CA ALA A 6 6.67 -13.89 -4.47
C ALA A 6 5.41 -14.28 -3.66
N GLY A 7 4.25 -14.34 -4.33
CA GLY A 7 2.97 -14.70 -3.73
C GLY A 7 2.28 -13.59 -2.92
N LEU A 8 2.91 -12.42 -2.76
CA LEU A 8 2.26 -11.22 -2.23
C LEU A 8 1.73 -10.37 -3.39
N LYS A 9 0.44 -10.06 -3.35
CA LYS A 9 -0.20 -9.07 -4.22
C LYS A 9 -0.82 -7.95 -3.40
N ILE A 10 -0.58 -6.71 -3.81
CA ILE A 10 -1.17 -5.52 -3.18
C ILE A 10 -2.09 -4.86 -4.20
N VAL A 11 -3.36 -4.71 -3.81
CA VAL A 11 -4.38 -4.00 -4.60
C VAL A 11 -4.72 -2.72 -3.87
N MET A 12 -4.61 -1.58 -4.55
CA MET A 12 -4.97 -0.30 -4.00
C MET A 12 -6.28 0.20 -4.63
N HIS A 13 -7.23 0.52 -3.77
CA HIS A 13 -8.49 1.14 -4.15
C HIS A 13 -8.41 2.61 -3.77
N CYS A 14 -8.42 3.48 -4.78
CA CYS A 14 -8.29 4.91 -4.59
C CYS A 14 -9.65 5.59 -4.77
N ARG A 15 -9.99 6.50 -3.85
CA ARG A 15 -11.19 7.32 -3.89
C ARG A 15 -10.80 8.77 -3.64
N ARG A 16 -11.36 9.69 -4.42
CA ARG A 16 -11.22 11.12 -4.18
C ARG A 16 -12.33 11.59 -3.25
N GLU A 17 -11.96 12.41 -2.28
CA GLU A 17 -12.86 12.96 -1.28
C GLU A 17 -13.24 14.41 -1.65
N ALA A 18 -14.37 14.87 -1.10
CA ALA A 18 -14.91 16.21 -1.40
C ALA A 18 -14.01 17.36 -0.91
N ASP A 19 -13.16 17.09 0.08
CA ASP A 19 -12.17 18.04 0.61
C ASP A 19 -10.89 18.14 -0.24
N GLY A 20 -10.84 17.45 -1.38
CA GLY A 20 -9.70 17.42 -2.29
C GLY A 20 -8.62 16.40 -1.91
N SER A 21 -8.76 15.71 -0.78
CA SER A 21 -7.90 14.58 -0.42
C SER A 21 -8.26 13.32 -1.21
N SER A 22 -7.40 12.30 -1.11
CA SER A 22 -7.62 10.98 -1.67
C SER A 22 -7.44 9.92 -0.60
N THR A 23 -8.45 9.08 -0.41
CA THR A 23 -8.35 7.89 0.43
C THR A 23 -7.91 6.71 -0.43
N ILE A 24 -6.90 5.98 0.07
CA ILE A 24 -6.37 4.78 -0.56
C ILE A 24 -6.50 3.64 0.42
N MET A 25 -7.25 2.60 0.04
CA MET A 25 -7.30 1.35 0.79
C MET A 25 -6.41 0.32 0.09
N ALA A 26 -5.30 -0.04 0.73
CA ALA A 26 -4.47 -1.15 0.32
C ALA A 26 -5.06 -2.45 0.86
N ARG A 27 -5.23 -3.44 -0.01
CA ARG A 27 -5.61 -4.82 0.34
C ARG A 27 -4.45 -5.75 0.00
N PHE A 28 -4.07 -6.58 0.96
CA PHE A 28 -2.91 -7.47 0.84
C PHE A 28 -3.38 -8.91 0.65
N CYS A 29 -3.05 -9.51 -0.48
CA CYS A 29 -3.39 -10.88 -0.82
C CYS A 29 -2.15 -11.77 -0.70
N ASN A 30 -2.23 -12.84 0.09
CA ASN A 30 -1.22 -13.88 0.16
C ASN A 30 -1.71 -15.10 -0.60
N SER A 31 -1.03 -15.50 -1.68
CA SER A 31 -1.38 -16.67 -2.49
C SER A 31 -0.57 -17.93 -2.16
N LEU A 32 0.21 -17.90 -1.08
CA LEU A 32 1.03 -19.02 -0.63
C LEU A 32 0.29 -19.87 0.41
N ASP A 33 0.77 -21.09 0.63
CA ASP A 33 0.30 -22.00 1.68
C ASP A 33 0.82 -21.64 3.10
N ALA A 34 1.71 -20.65 3.20
CA ALA A 34 2.33 -20.23 4.45
C ALA A 34 1.96 -18.78 4.81
N PRO A 35 1.76 -18.47 6.11
CA PRO A 35 1.44 -17.11 6.53
C PRO A 35 2.66 -16.19 6.36
N MET A 36 2.40 -14.92 6.02
CA MET A 36 3.40 -13.86 6.10
C MET A 36 3.21 -13.11 7.42
N THR A 37 4.12 -13.29 8.37
CA THR A 37 4.02 -12.69 9.72
C THR A 37 4.86 -11.41 9.82
N ASN A 38 4.68 -10.65 10.91
CA ASN A 38 5.35 -9.37 11.15
C ASN A 38 5.24 -8.43 9.94
N PHE A 39 4.07 -8.44 9.29
CA PHE A 39 3.81 -7.69 8.08
C PHE A 39 3.84 -6.19 8.39
N ILE A 40 4.68 -5.47 7.66
CA ILE A 40 4.84 -4.03 7.73
C ILE A 40 4.71 -3.49 6.31
N PHE A 41 3.82 -2.51 6.17
CA PHE A 41 3.64 -1.77 4.93
C PHE A 41 3.80 -0.28 5.20
N GLU A 42 4.79 0.30 4.53
CA GLU A 42 5.14 1.71 4.65
C GLU A 42 5.20 2.36 3.28
N ALA A 43 4.95 3.66 3.28
CA ALA A 43 5.03 4.47 2.09
C ALA A 43 5.73 5.80 2.38
N ALA A 44 6.54 6.24 1.42
CA ALA A 44 7.08 7.57 1.35
C ALA A 44 6.50 8.29 0.12
N VAL A 45 6.18 9.57 0.29
CA VAL A 45 5.65 10.41 -0.78
C VAL A 45 6.55 11.64 -0.98
N PRO A 46 6.53 12.29 -2.15
CA PRO A 46 7.20 13.57 -2.36
C PRO A 46 6.68 14.67 -1.43
N LYS A 47 7.47 15.73 -1.24
CA LYS A 47 7.13 16.85 -0.33
C LYS A 47 5.80 17.57 -0.65
N TYR A 48 5.34 17.53 -1.90
CA TYR A 48 4.08 18.15 -2.34
C TYR A 48 2.84 17.28 -2.04
N VAL A 49 3.04 16.08 -1.49
CA VAL A 49 1.98 15.21 -1.01
C VAL A 49 2.14 15.03 0.48
N ARG A 50 1.07 15.24 1.24
CA ARG A 50 1.00 14.81 2.64
C ARG A 50 0.35 13.44 2.70
N LEU A 51 0.97 12.53 3.46
CA LEU A 51 0.49 11.16 3.63
C LEU A 51 0.21 10.91 5.12
N ALA A 52 -0.99 10.42 5.41
CA ALA A 52 -1.34 9.86 6.72
C ALA A 52 -1.68 8.38 6.55
N MET A 53 -1.03 7.51 7.32
CA MET A 53 -1.27 6.06 7.30
C MET A 53 -1.96 5.65 8.60
N GLN A 54 -3.11 4.98 8.48
CA GLN A 54 -3.69 4.27 9.61
C GLN A 54 -2.96 2.94 9.81
N PRO A 55 -3.01 2.34 11.02
CA PRO A 55 -2.49 0.99 11.23
C PRO A 55 -3.15 -0.01 10.28
N ALA A 56 -2.41 -1.05 9.88
CA ALA A 56 -3.02 -2.17 9.19
C ALA A 56 -4.00 -2.90 10.12
N THR A 57 -5.03 -3.53 9.56
CA THR A 57 -6.03 -4.30 10.32
C THR A 57 -5.44 -5.57 10.96
N GLY A 58 -4.24 -5.98 10.53
CA GLY A 58 -3.49 -7.08 11.09
C GLY A 58 -2.03 -7.06 10.62
N GLN A 59 -1.17 -7.77 11.35
CA GLN A 59 0.26 -7.93 11.03
C GLN A 59 0.61 -9.34 10.53
N ILE A 60 -0.39 -10.18 10.26
CA ILE A 60 -0.23 -11.51 9.68
C ILE A 60 -1.12 -11.57 8.46
N LEU A 61 -0.56 -11.92 7.31
CA LEU A 61 -1.33 -12.23 6.09
C LEU A 61 -1.55 -13.75 6.03
N PRO A 62 -2.76 -14.25 6.32
CA PRO A 62 -3.04 -15.68 6.29
C PRO A 62 -2.93 -16.24 4.86
N PRO A 63 -2.55 -17.53 4.71
CA PRO A 63 -2.54 -18.23 3.43
C PRO A 63 -3.86 -18.07 2.67
N HIS A 64 -3.78 -17.83 1.36
CA HIS A 64 -4.94 -17.79 0.43
C HIS A 64 -6.06 -16.81 0.83
N THR A 65 -5.72 -15.69 1.48
CA THR A 65 -6.70 -14.67 1.88
C THR A 65 -6.28 -13.27 1.48
N ASP A 66 -7.23 -12.33 1.56
CA ASP A 66 -7.03 -10.90 1.33
C ASP A 66 -7.66 -10.01 2.44
N LEU A 67 -7.77 -10.57 3.65
CA LEU A 67 -8.49 -9.96 4.78
C LEU A 67 -7.78 -8.77 5.42
N VAL A 68 -6.46 -8.65 5.25
CA VAL A 68 -5.70 -7.55 5.83
C VAL A 68 -5.72 -6.36 4.89
N THR A 69 -6.05 -5.20 5.45
CA THR A 69 -6.11 -3.94 4.72
C THR A 69 -5.42 -2.84 5.51
N GLN A 70 -5.01 -1.79 4.82
CA GLN A 70 -4.50 -0.58 5.45
C GLN A 70 -5.01 0.64 4.68
N THR A 71 -5.57 1.60 5.43
CA THR A 71 -6.11 2.83 4.85
C THR A 71 -5.10 3.96 4.97
N MET A 72 -5.00 4.75 3.92
CA MET A 72 -4.10 5.88 3.80
C MET A 72 -4.88 7.08 3.28
N THR A 73 -4.54 8.28 3.73
CA THR A 73 -5.07 9.53 3.18
C THR A 73 -3.93 10.35 2.61
N CYS A 74 -4.08 10.74 1.34
CA CYS A 74 -3.15 11.58 0.61
C CYS A 74 -3.77 12.94 0.36
N MET A 75 -3.01 14.01 0.56
CA MET A 75 -3.40 15.36 0.15
C MET A 75 -2.33 15.92 -0.79
N ASN A 76 -2.70 16.13 -2.04
CA ASN A 76 -1.82 16.62 -3.10
C ASN A 76 -1.97 18.15 -3.23
N SER A 77 -0.93 18.90 -2.85
CA SER A 77 -0.99 20.38 -2.86
C SER A 77 -0.84 21.01 -4.24
N THR A 78 -0.66 20.21 -5.30
CA THR A 78 -0.48 20.70 -6.68
C THR A 78 -1.80 20.74 -7.46
N ASN A 79 -2.94 20.45 -6.81
CA ASN A 79 -4.25 20.37 -7.46
C ASN A 79 -4.28 19.43 -8.68
N GLY A 80 -3.38 18.43 -8.73
CA GLY A 80 -3.29 17.46 -9.81
C GLY A 80 -2.34 17.82 -10.96
N GLU A 81 -1.63 18.96 -10.93
CA GLU A 81 -0.56 19.25 -11.89
C GLU A 81 0.56 18.20 -11.83
N LYS A 82 0.88 17.73 -10.62
CA LYS A 82 1.79 16.60 -10.40
C LYS A 82 0.98 15.43 -9.87
N GLY A 83 1.01 14.31 -10.57
CA GLY A 83 0.35 13.09 -10.13
C GLY A 83 0.94 12.56 -8.81
N LEU A 84 0.15 11.77 -8.09
CA LEU A 84 0.61 11.07 -6.91
C LEU A 84 1.77 10.13 -7.25
N LEU A 85 2.87 10.24 -6.50
CA LEU A 85 3.98 9.30 -6.52
C LEU A 85 4.15 8.72 -5.13
N MET A 86 4.43 7.42 -5.05
CA MET A 86 4.62 6.73 -3.79
C MET A 86 5.74 5.70 -3.88
N LYS A 87 6.66 5.71 -2.93
CA LYS A 87 7.66 4.65 -2.75
C LYS A 87 7.23 3.75 -1.60
N LEU A 88 7.05 2.48 -1.88
CA LEU A 88 6.60 1.46 -0.93
C LEU A 88 7.81 0.73 -0.34
N ARG A 89 7.74 0.45 0.96
CA ARG A 89 8.59 -0.50 1.66
C ARG A 89 7.70 -1.55 2.31
N ILE A 90 7.90 -2.80 1.92
CA ILE A 90 7.12 -3.94 2.38
C ILE A 90 8.08 -4.85 3.13
N GLY A 91 7.70 -5.28 4.33
CA GLY A 91 8.47 -6.23 5.13
C GLY A 91 7.56 -7.30 5.70
N TYR A 92 8.04 -8.54 5.75
CA TYR A 92 7.35 -9.66 6.39
C TYR A 92 8.33 -10.79 6.68
N VAL A 93 7.90 -11.78 7.46
CA VAL A 93 8.62 -13.02 7.68
C VAL A 93 7.83 -14.15 7.04
N LEU A 94 8.50 -14.96 6.21
CA LEU A 94 7.92 -16.13 5.55
C LEU A 94 8.76 -17.35 5.94
N ASN A 95 8.14 -18.34 6.58
CA ASN A 95 8.81 -19.56 7.05
C ASN A 95 10.10 -19.29 7.85
N GLY A 96 10.05 -18.30 8.75
CA GLY A 96 11.18 -17.88 9.58
C GLY A 96 12.22 -16.99 8.87
N THR A 97 12.08 -16.74 7.57
CA THR A 97 13.01 -15.88 6.80
C THR A 97 12.42 -14.48 6.64
N PRO A 98 13.14 -13.41 7.04
CA PRO A 98 12.71 -12.05 6.78
C PRO A 98 12.84 -11.71 5.29
N VAL A 99 11.80 -11.11 4.73
CA VAL A 99 11.71 -10.62 3.36
C VAL A 99 11.46 -9.11 3.39
N GLN A 100 12.17 -8.37 2.53
CA GLN A 100 11.97 -6.95 2.34
C GLN A 100 11.89 -6.63 0.86
N GLU A 101 10.86 -5.87 0.48
CA GLU A 101 10.62 -5.46 -0.90
C GLU A 101 10.44 -3.94 -0.96
N MET A 102 10.88 -3.36 -2.07
CA MET A 102 10.65 -1.95 -2.38
C MET A 102 10.00 -1.83 -3.74
N ALA A 103 9.02 -0.94 -3.86
CA ALA A 103 8.34 -0.67 -5.12
C ALA A 103 8.12 0.82 -5.29
N GLN A 104 8.12 1.29 -6.53
CA GLN A 104 7.72 2.66 -6.85
C GLN A 104 6.39 2.61 -7.61
N MET A 105 5.48 3.47 -7.18
CA MET A 105 4.19 3.68 -7.81
C MET A 105 4.12 5.10 -8.33
N GLY A 106 3.91 5.24 -9.64
CA GLY A 106 3.67 6.54 -10.27
C GLY A 106 2.53 6.54 -11.29
N ASN A 107 1.86 5.41 -11.50
CA ASN A 107 0.79 5.25 -12.48
C ASN A 107 -0.58 5.38 -11.81
N PHE A 108 -0.76 6.38 -10.94
CA PHE A 108 -2.10 6.71 -10.44
C PHE A 108 -2.91 7.36 -11.58
N PRO A 109 -4.23 7.10 -11.67
CA PRO A 109 -5.07 7.75 -12.68
C PRO A 109 -4.99 9.29 -12.57
N PRO A 110 -5.24 10.03 -13.67
CA PRO A 110 -5.28 11.49 -13.62
C PRO A 110 -6.25 11.99 -12.53
N GLY A 111 -5.80 12.95 -11.71
CA GLY A 111 -6.60 13.54 -10.63
C GLY A 111 -6.37 12.97 -9.22
N PHE A 112 -5.43 12.05 -9.06
CA PHE A 112 -4.90 11.57 -7.78
C PHE A 112 -3.49 12.13 -7.52
#